data_AF-A0A972BPK1-F1
#
_entry.id   AF-A0A972BPK1-F1
#
_cell.length_a   1.000
_cell.length_b   1.000
_cell.length_c   1.000
_cell.angle_alpha   90.00
_cell.angle_beta   90.00
_cell.angle_gamma   90.00
#
_symmetry.space_group_name_H-M   'P 1'
#
loop_
_entity.id
_entity.type
_entity.pdbx_description
1 polymer ?
#
loop_
_entity_poly.entity_id
_entity_poly.type
_entity_poly.pdbx_seq_one_letter_code
_entity_poly.pdbx_strand_id
1 'polypeptide(L)'
;MKKLRILIAEDSKAVRKALIRQLEAVDAEIIQAEDGLEGLVKAHEHLPDLVLTDIIMPKMNGFDLCRALKAETNTRHIPVVILSANENEESIEYGFEVGAAAYVSKMNASQELLPCVRDLLEKSSLLLNKRIMVVDESTAIRAIITQGLLGAGFQVDQAGTGTEAVHFLARHKPDLLITDVHAAMADGTNVYEAIRHRPELRDIPVLVMSTESDRRRMREIIQRGASGCVIKPFNIEHLVISVEKLLCDHFRILLGEKQRLTHERDMLLASISSLIQALEARDHYTRGHSECVAAISVAMAKVMGYNHEDVQKIDLCAKLHDIGKIGISDLILLKPGRLTPEEFARIQEHPAKGADILSPIPSMAEIIPGVLQHHEKMDGTGYPLGLSGEEIHPWARII
;
A
#
# COMPACT_ATOMS: atom_id res chain seq x y z
N MET A 1 -15.59 -16.75 -3.82
CA MET A 1 -14.31 -16.78 -3.06
C MET A 1 -14.31 -18.02 -2.18
N LYS A 2 -13.16 -18.65 -1.97
CA LYS A 2 -13.03 -19.75 -0.99
C LYS A 2 -13.34 -19.15 0.40
N LYS A 3 -14.23 -19.80 1.17
CA LYS A 3 -14.57 -19.35 2.52
C LYS A 3 -13.33 -19.54 3.42
N LEU A 4 -12.96 -18.51 4.18
CA LEU A 4 -11.84 -18.56 5.11
C LEU A 4 -12.09 -19.66 6.15
N ARG A 5 -11.05 -20.33 6.62
CA ARG A 5 -11.12 -21.40 7.61
C ARG A 5 -10.18 -21.11 8.76
N ILE A 6 -10.71 -21.11 9.99
CA ILE A 6 -9.91 -20.94 11.21
C ILE A 6 -10.05 -22.19 12.06
N LEU A 7 -8.93 -22.83 12.39
CA LEU A 7 -8.90 -23.93 13.35
C LEU A 7 -8.67 -23.39 14.76
N ILE A 8 -9.48 -23.84 15.73
CA ILE A 8 -9.29 -23.54 17.15
C ILE A 8 -9.06 -24.84 17.90
N ALA A 9 -7.84 -25.03 18.40
CA ALA A 9 -7.45 -26.11 19.32
C ALA A 9 -7.48 -25.57 20.76
N GLU A 10 -8.48 -25.97 21.53
CA GLU A 10 -8.71 -25.51 22.91
C GLU A 10 -9.56 -26.57 23.62
N ASP A 11 -9.06 -27.11 24.72
CA ASP A 11 -9.69 -28.24 25.44
C ASP A 11 -10.93 -27.78 26.23
N SER A 12 -10.91 -26.55 26.77
CA SER A 12 -12.05 -25.98 27.47
C SER A 12 -13.14 -25.55 26.50
N LYS A 13 -14.24 -26.33 26.47
CA LYS A 13 -15.44 -26.02 25.69
C LYS A 13 -16.00 -24.62 25.96
N ALA A 14 -15.85 -24.11 27.18
CA ALA A 14 -16.31 -22.76 27.54
C ALA A 14 -15.44 -21.68 26.88
N VAL A 15 -14.12 -21.83 26.94
CA VAL A 15 -13.16 -20.91 26.31
C VAL A 15 -13.29 -20.97 24.79
N ARG A 16 -13.34 -22.18 24.21
CA ARG A 16 -13.54 -22.38 22.77
C ARG A 16 -14.80 -21.67 22.25
N LYS A 17 -15.93 -21.77 22.97
CA LYS A 17 -17.16 -21.02 22.65
C LYS A 17 -16.99 -19.51 22.74
N ALA A 18 -16.24 -19.00 23.71
CA ALA A 18 -15.97 -17.57 23.84
C ALA A 18 -15.11 -17.05 22.67
N LEU A 19 -14.07 -17.79 22.29
CA LEU A 19 -13.22 -17.48 21.13
C LEU A 19 -14.03 -17.47 19.83
N ILE A 20 -14.90 -18.47 19.61
CA ILE A 20 -15.80 -18.52 18.44
C ILE A 20 -16.65 -17.25 18.34
N ARG A 21 -17.25 -16.81 19.46
CA ARG A 21 -18.07 -15.59 19.50
C ARG A 21 -17.27 -14.34 19.14
N GLN A 22 -16.03 -14.23 19.61
CA GLN A 22 -15.15 -13.10 19.29
C GLN A 22 -14.80 -13.04 17.79
N LEU A 23 -14.80 -14.19 17.11
CA LEU A 23 -14.47 -14.32 15.69
C LEU A 23 -15.70 -14.26 14.77
N GLU A 24 -16.92 -14.09 15.28
CA GLU A 24 -18.13 -13.94 14.45
C GLU A 24 -18.03 -12.78 13.45
N ALA A 25 -17.24 -11.75 13.79
CA ALA A 25 -16.96 -10.61 12.93
C ALA A 25 -15.96 -10.92 11.78
N VAL A 26 -15.45 -12.14 11.70
CA VAL A 26 -14.64 -12.68 10.60
C VAL A 26 -15.53 -13.69 9.87
N ASP A 27 -15.83 -13.45 8.58
CA ASP A 27 -16.61 -14.39 7.77
C ASP A 27 -15.77 -15.65 7.44
N ALA A 28 -15.62 -16.51 8.44
CA ALA A 28 -14.82 -17.73 8.40
C ALA A 28 -15.62 -18.94 8.89
N GLU A 29 -15.33 -20.08 8.29
CA GLU A 29 -15.69 -21.40 8.78
C GLU A 29 -14.78 -21.77 9.96
N ILE A 30 -15.37 -22.01 11.13
CA ILE A 30 -14.60 -22.38 12.32
C ILE A 30 -14.53 -23.90 12.47
N ILE A 31 -13.31 -24.42 12.44
CA ILE A 31 -12.97 -25.80 12.71
C ILE A 31 -12.54 -25.87 14.18
N GLN A 32 -13.04 -26.86 14.92
CA GLN A 32 -12.76 -26.99 16.36
C GLN A 32 -11.98 -28.26 16.63
N ALA A 33 -11.02 -28.22 17.55
CA ALA A 33 -10.32 -29.37 18.10
C ALA A 33 -10.25 -29.24 19.64
N GLU A 34 -10.29 -30.37 20.32
CA GLU A 34 -10.24 -30.45 21.80
C GLU A 34 -8.84 -30.72 22.34
N ASP A 35 -7.89 -31.02 21.45
CA ASP A 35 -6.48 -31.19 21.78
C ASP A 35 -5.58 -30.95 20.56
N GLY A 36 -4.26 -30.87 20.78
CA GLY A 36 -3.31 -30.63 19.70
C GLY A 36 -3.23 -31.75 18.68
N LEU A 37 -3.49 -33.01 19.05
CA LEU A 37 -3.40 -34.14 18.12
C LEU A 37 -4.59 -34.10 17.14
N GLU A 38 -5.80 -33.87 17.66
CA GLU A 38 -6.99 -33.63 16.84
C GLU A 38 -6.81 -32.37 15.98
N GLY A 39 -6.19 -31.31 16.54
CA GLY A 39 -5.85 -30.10 15.80
C GLY A 39 -4.94 -30.38 14.61
N LEU A 40 -3.91 -31.19 14.79
CA LEU A 40 -2.98 -31.58 13.72
C LEU A 40 -3.70 -32.36 12.61
N VAL A 41 -4.53 -33.34 12.97
CA VAL A 41 -5.32 -34.11 11.98
C VAL A 41 -6.22 -33.18 11.17
N LYS A 42 -6.98 -32.31 11.85
CA LYS A 42 -7.90 -31.37 11.19
C LYS A 42 -7.18 -30.33 10.34
N ALA A 43 -5.98 -29.91 10.72
CA ALA A 43 -5.17 -29.01 9.92
C ALA A 43 -4.79 -29.64 8.57
N HIS A 44 -4.45 -30.94 8.56
CA HIS A 44 -4.16 -31.67 7.32
C HIS A 44 -5.40 -31.89 6.45
N GLU A 45 -6.53 -32.23 7.06
CA GLU A 45 -7.77 -32.50 6.32
C GLU A 45 -8.38 -31.24 5.69
N HIS A 46 -8.35 -30.13 6.44
CA HIS A 46 -9.10 -28.93 6.06
C HIS A 46 -8.24 -27.79 5.50
N LEU A 47 -6.92 -27.84 5.70
CA LEU A 47 -5.96 -26.79 5.34
C LEU A 47 -6.48 -25.39 5.73
N PRO A 48 -6.60 -25.11 7.04
CA PRO A 48 -7.11 -23.83 7.52
C PRO A 48 -6.16 -22.68 7.13
N ASP A 49 -6.71 -21.48 7.02
CA ASP A 49 -5.97 -20.26 6.71
C ASP A 49 -5.28 -19.69 7.97
N LEU A 50 -5.69 -20.13 9.17
CA LEU A 50 -5.08 -19.76 10.46
C LEU A 50 -5.41 -20.80 11.55
N VAL A 51 -4.48 -21.03 12.48
CA VAL A 51 -4.68 -21.86 13.68
C VAL A 51 -4.59 -21.01 14.94
N LEU A 52 -5.59 -21.11 15.82
CA LEU A 52 -5.53 -20.66 17.21
C LEU A 52 -5.33 -21.89 18.09
N THR A 53 -4.33 -21.87 18.96
CA THR A 53 -4.08 -22.98 19.88
C THR A 53 -3.88 -22.48 21.29
N ASP A 54 -4.52 -23.14 22.25
CA ASP A 54 -4.08 -23.06 23.64
C ASP A 54 -2.70 -23.70 23.78
N ILE A 55 -1.93 -23.26 24.79
CA ILE A 55 -0.68 -23.90 25.17
C ILE A 55 -0.99 -25.23 25.87
N ILE A 56 -1.80 -25.19 26.93
CA ILE A 56 -1.96 -26.33 27.83
C ILE A 56 -3.18 -27.15 27.39
N MET A 57 -2.93 -28.25 26.70
CA MET A 57 -3.97 -29.17 26.23
C MET A 57 -3.55 -30.63 26.50
N PRO A 58 -4.51 -31.55 26.65
CA PRO A 58 -4.21 -32.98 26.75
C PRO A 58 -3.63 -33.52 25.43
N LYS A 59 -3.00 -34.71 25.46
CA LYS A 59 -2.39 -35.44 24.32
C LYS A 59 -1.24 -34.74 23.57
N MET A 60 -1.42 -33.49 23.16
CA MET A 60 -0.43 -32.65 22.49
C MET A 60 -0.69 -31.20 22.87
N ASN A 61 0.33 -30.51 23.39
CA ASN A 61 0.25 -29.10 23.76
C ASN A 61 0.35 -28.19 22.52
N GLY A 62 0.06 -26.90 22.69
CA GLY A 62 0.07 -25.93 21.58
C GLY A 62 1.42 -25.71 20.93
N PHE A 63 2.53 -25.81 21.69
CA PHE A 63 3.88 -25.67 21.14
C PHE A 63 4.23 -26.84 20.24
N ASP A 64 3.89 -28.06 20.66
CA ASP A 64 4.13 -29.28 19.89
C ASP A 64 3.24 -29.33 18.64
N LEU A 65 1.98 -28.87 18.74
CA LEU A 65 1.11 -28.68 17.57
C LEU A 65 1.74 -27.67 16.59
N CYS A 66 2.17 -26.51 17.08
CA CYS A 66 2.82 -25.49 16.25
C CYS A 66 4.04 -26.07 15.54
N ARG A 67 4.94 -26.73 16.27
CA ARG A 67 6.15 -27.35 15.71
C ARG A 67 5.81 -28.40 14.65
N ALA A 68 4.81 -29.25 14.90
CA ALA A 68 4.38 -30.27 13.95
C ALA A 68 3.85 -29.66 12.65
N LEU A 69 3.02 -28.61 12.75
CA LEU A 69 2.53 -27.87 11.58
C LEU A 69 3.68 -27.21 10.81
N LYS A 70 4.67 -26.64 11.51
CA LYS A 70 5.81 -25.99 10.87
C LYS A 70 6.78 -26.97 10.20
N ALA A 71 6.85 -28.22 10.66
CA ALA A 71 7.71 -29.23 10.06
C ALA A 71 7.24 -29.67 8.65
N GLU A 72 5.93 -29.66 8.39
CA GLU A 72 5.36 -30.24 7.17
C GLU A 72 5.17 -29.22 6.04
N THR A 73 5.47 -29.60 4.80
CA THR A 73 5.38 -28.69 3.63
C THR A 73 3.99 -28.14 3.39
N ASN A 74 2.96 -28.95 3.64
CA ASN A 74 1.58 -28.59 3.32
C ASN A 74 0.90 -27.75 4.40
N THR A 75 1.50 -27.61 5.59
CA THR A 75 0.91 -26.89 6.72
C THR A 75 1.83 -25.82 7.31
N ARG A 76 3.13 -25.79 6.96
CA ARG A 76 4.10 -24.82 7.52
C ARG A 76 3.77 -23.36 7.27
N HIS A 77 3.08 -23.07 6.16
CA HIS A 77 2.66 -21.72 5.79
C HIS A 77 1.45 -21.22 6.60
N ILE A 78 0.76 -22.12 7.32
CA ILE A 78 -0.42 -21.74 8.10
C ILE A 78 0.05 -20.96 9.34
N PRO A 79 -0.38 -19.69 9.52
CA PRO A 79 -0.03 -18.92 10.71
C PRO A 79 -0.67 -19.55 11.95
N VAL A 80 0.14 -19.70 13.02
CA VAL A 80 -0.31 -20.24 14.31
C VAL A 80 -0.26 -19.13 15.35
N VAL A 81 -1.38 -18.86 16.02
CA VAL A 81 -1.47 -17.94 17.15
C VAL A 81 -1.59 -18.75 18.42
N ILE A 82 -0.70 -18.49 19.37
CA ILE A 82 -0.73 -19.14 20.68
C ILE A 82 -1.57 -18.29 21.64
N LEU A 83 -2.53 -18.93 22.29
CA LEU A 83 -3.37 -18.35 23.32
C LEU A 83 -2.83 -18.76 24.69
N SER A 84 -2.60 -17.80 25.58
CA SER A 84 -2.06 -18.10 26.91
C SER A 84 -2.77 -17.40 28.04
N ALA A 85 -2.87 -18.08 29.17
CA ALA A 85 -3.34 -17.51 30.42
C ALA A 85 -2.23 -16.79 31.22
N ASN A 86 -0.95 -17.04 30.91
CA ASN A 86 0.19 -16.50 31.67
C ASN A 86 1.33 -16.10 30.72
N GLU A 87 1.65 -14.82 30.69
CA GLU A 87 2.62 -14.21 29.78
C GLU A 87 4.00 -14.09 30.46
N ASN A 88 4.65 -15.22 30.76
CA ASN A 88 6.06 -15.14 31.10
C ASN A 88 6.90 -15.00 29.82
N GLU A 89 7.96 -14.20 29.90
CA GLU A 89 8.81 -13.84 28.77
C GLU A 89 9.40 -15.09 28.09
N GLU A 90 9.77 -16.10 28.88
CA GLU A 90 10.30 -17.39 28.40
C GLU A 90 9.32 -18.17 27.52
N SER A 91 8.02 -18.24 27.84
CA SER A 91 7.05 -18.99 27.02
C SER A 91 6.73 -18.27 25.71
N ILE A 92 6.79 -16.94 25.72
CA ILE A 92 6.59 -16.13 24.51
C ILE A 92 7.77 -16.33 23.57
N GLU A 93 9.00 -16.20 24.09
CA GLU A 93 10.23 -16.42 23.33
C GLU A 93 10.23 -17.83 22.72
N TYR A 94 9.98 -18.84 23.54
CA TYR A 94 9.88 -20.22 23.06
C TYR A 94 8.77 -20.43 22.01
N GLY A 95 7.61 -19.77 22.17
CA GLY A 95 6.53 -19.81 21.19
C GLY A 95 6.96 -19.31 19.81
N PHE A 96 7.72 -18.21 19.76
CA PHE A 96 8.29 -17.70 18.52
C PHE A 96 9.40 -18.62 17.98
N GLU A 97 10.22 -19.21 18.85
CA GLU A 97 11.25 -20.19 18.44
C GLU A 97 10.65 -21.42 17.73
N VAL A 98 9.50 -21.91 18.18
CA VAL A 98 8.79 -23.04 17.53
C VAL A 98 7.95 -22.62 16.32
N GLY A 99 7.94 -21.33 15.98
CA GLY A 99 7.37 -20.79 14.75
C GLY A 99 5.95 -20.22 14.88
N ALA A 100 5.50 -19.85 16.08
CA ALA A 100 4.24 -19.12 16.23
C ALA A 100 4.31 -17.76 15.52
N ALA A 101 3.22 -17.38 14.85
CA ALA A 101 3.10 -16.10 14.16
C ALA A 101 2.73 -14.94 15.11
N ALA A 102 2.02 -15.26 16.20
CA ALA A 102 1.65 -14.30 17.22
C ALA A 102 1.31 -15.00 18.54
N TYR A 103 1.20 -14.17 19.57
CA TYR A 103 0.76 -14.57 20.90
C TYR A 103 -0.35 -13.63 21.36
N VAL A 104 -1.39 -14.18 21.99
CA VAL A 104 -2.51 -13.39 22.52
C VAL A 104 -2.85 -13.85 23.93
N SER A 105 -2.96 -12.90 24.83
CA SER A 105 -3.46 -13.16 26.19
C SER A 105 -4.90 -13.63 26.15
N LYS A 106 -5.22 -14.75 26.79
CA LYS A 106 -6.61 -15.17 27.03
C LYS A 106 -7.37 -14.13 27.86
N MET A 107 -6.67 -13.39 28.72
CA MET A 107 -7.27 -12.34 29.56
C MET A 107 -7.69 -11.11 28.73
N ASN A 108 -6.96 -10.81 27.65
CA ASN A 108 -7.21 -9.67 26.77
C ASN A 108 -7.77 -10.08 25.40
N ALA A 109 -8.13 -11.34 25.19
CA ALA A 109 -8.56 -11.86 23.90
C ALA A 109 -9.72 -11.06 23.28
N SER A 110 -10.61 -10.51 24.11
CA SER A 110 -11.72 -9.66 23.65
C SER A 110 -11.29 -8.38 22.93
N GLN A 111 -10.07 -7.90 23.19
CA GLN A 111 -9.50 -6.68 22.59
C GLN A 111 -8.44 -7.01 21.53
N GLU A 112 -7.61 -8.04 21.77
CA GLU A 112 -6.41 -8.29 20.97
C GLU A 112 -6.60 -9.36 19.88
N LEU A 113 -7.50 -10.33 20.09
CA LEU A 113 -7.61 -11.49 19.20
C LEU A 113 -8.09 -11.10 17.80
N LEU A 114 -9.16 -10.31 17.71
CA LEU A 114 -9.76 -9.96 16.41
C LEU A 114 -8.81 -9.09 15.56
N PRO A 115 -8.15 -8.04 16.09
CA PRO A 115 -7.11 -7.32 15.36
C PRO A 115 -5.96 -8.23 14.92
N CYS A 116 -5.47 -9.12 15.80
CA CYS A 116 -4.39 -10.05 15.49
C CYS A 116 -4.76 -11.01 14.34
N VAL A 117 -5.94 -11.63 14.40
CA VAL A 117 -6.42 -12.56 13.38
C VAL A 117 -6.62 -11.86 12.03
N ARG A 118 -7.24 -10.68 12.02
CA ARG A 118 -7.41 -9.90 10.77
C ARG A 118 -6.08 -9.54 10.15
N ASP A 119 -5.15 -9.07 10.97
CA ASP A 119 -3.81 -8.73 10.52
C ASP A 119 -3.11 -9.95 9.91
N LEU A 120 -3.13 -11.11 10.58
CA LEU A 120 -2.47 -12.31 10.06
C LEU A 120 -3.12 -12.88 8.80
N LEU A 121 -4.45 -12.85 8.69
CA LEU A 121 -5.17 -13.31 7.49
C LEU A 121 -4.94 -12.39 6.29
N GLU A 122 -4.89 -11.07 6.53
CA GLU A 122 -4.54 -10.11 5.49
C GLU A 122 -3.09 -10.35 5.02
N LYS A 123 -2.16 -10.47 5.97
CA LYS A 123 -0.75 -10.76 5.70
C LYS A 123 -0.55 -12.05 4.90
N SER A 124 -1.14 -13.17 5.30
CA SER A 124 -0.94 -14.45 4.60
C SER A 124 -1.39 -14.39 3.14
N SER A 125 -2.47 -13.65 2.85
CA SER A 125 -2.93 -13.42 1.48
C SER A 125 -2.00 -12.51 0.66
N LEU A 126 -1.38 -11.52 1.29
CA LEU A 126 -0.48 -10.54 0.67
C LEU A 126 0.92 -11.08 0.37
N LEU A 127 1.33 -12.13 1.10
CA LEU A 127 2.67 -12.70 1.03
C LEU A 127 2.82 -13.78 -0.06
N LEU A 128 1.71 -14.33 -0.56
CA LEU A 128 1.71 -15.34 -1.61
C LEU A 128 2.35 -14.82 -2.90
N ASN A 129 3.24 -15.60 -3.50
CA ASN A 129 3.98 -15.29 -4.72
C ASN A 129 4.90 -14.06 -4.65
N LYS A 130 5.20 -13.55 -3.45
CA LYS A 130 6.21 -12.50 -3.29
C LYS A 130 7.58 -13.03 -3.66
N ARG A 131 8.36 -12.20 -4.35
CA ARG A 131 9.65 -12.56 -4.93
C ARG A 131 10.78 -12.06 -4.04
N ILE A 132 11.60 -12.98 -3.57
CA ILE A 132 12.71 -12.70 -2.66
C ILE A 132 14.02 -12.97 -3.40
N MET A 133 14.94 -12.02 -3.35
CA MET A 133 16.30 -12.21 -3.83
C MET A 133 17.21 -12.64 -2.68
N VAL A 134 17.96 -13.72 -2.85
CA VAL A 134 18.92 -14.23 -1.86
C VAL A 134 20.34 -14.10 -2.39
N VAL A 135 21.17 -13.35 -1.68
CA VAL A 135 22.57 -13.07 -2.03
C VAL A 135 23.49 -13.57 -0.92
N ASP A 136 24.24 -14.63 -1.21
CA ASP A 136 25.22 -15.18 -0.28
C ASP A 136 26.27 -15.95 -1.09
N GLU A 137 27.55 -15.89 -0.74
CA GLU A 137 28.60 -16.62 -1.48
C GLU A 137 28.54 -18.13 -1.22
N SER A 138 28.05 -18.54 -0.04
CA SER A 138 27.93 -19.94 0.35
C SER A 138 26.76 -20.60 -0.37
N THR A 139 27.09 -21.53 -1.28
CA THR A 139 26.11 -22.37 -1.98
C THR A 139 25.21 -23.15 -1.02
N ALA A 140 25.76 -23.64 0.09
CA ALA A 140 25.03 -24.37 1.11
C ALA A 140 24.00 -23.48 1.82
N ILE A 141 24.40 -22.27 2.23
CA ILE A 141 23.48 -21.32 2.89
C ILE A 141 22.38 -20.89 1.91
N ARG A 142 22.74 -20.52 0.67
CA ARG A 142 21.73 -20.19 -0.36
C ARG A 142 20.72 -21.30 -0.58
N ALA A 143 21.17 -22.56 -0.64
CA ALA A 143 20.28 -23.70 -0.85
C ALA A 143 19.29 -23.88 0.32
N ILE A 144 19.76 -23.79 1.57
CA ILE A 144 18.91 -23.89 2.77
C ILE A 144 17.87 -22.76 2.80
N ILE A 145 18.30 -21.52 2.57
CA ILE A 145 17.40 -20.36 2.52
C ILE A 145 16.35 -20.52 1.44
N THR A 146 16.79 -20.88 0.23
CA THR A 146 15.92 -21.05 -0.93
C THR A 146 14.86 -22.12 -0.66
N GLN A 147 15.25 -23.28 -0.13
CA GLN A 147 14.29 -24.33 0.19
C GLN A 147 13.28 -23.92 1.26
N GLY A 148 13.74 -23.20 2.29
CA GLY A 148 12.86 -22.67 3.34
C GLY A 148 11.81 -21.71 2.77
N LEU A 149 12.25 -20.72 1.98
CA LEU A 149 11.38 -19.71 1.40
C LEU A 149 10.41 -20.27 0.34
N LEU A 150 10.88 -21.19 -0.53
CA LEU A 150 10.01 -21.89 -1.47
C LEU A 150 8.93 -22.70 -0.74
N GLY A 151 9.30 -23.36 0.36
CA GLY A 151 8.35 -24.09 1.21
C GLY A 151 7.31 -23.19 1.90
N ALA A 152 7.64 -21.91 2.10
CA ALA A 152 6.72 -20.91 2.63
C ALA A 152 5.85 -20.23 1.55
N GLY A 153 6.02 -20.58 0.26
CA GLY A 153 5.19 -20.06 -0.83
C GLY A 153 5.74 -18.80 -1.52
N PHE A 154 6.99 -18.43 -1.25
CA PHE A 154 7.67 -17.35 -1.95
C PHE A 154 8.29 -17.81 -3.27
N GLN A 155 8.49 -16.86 -4.20
CA GLN A 155 9.37 -17.05 -5.34
C GLN A 155 10.78 -16.61 -4.95
N VAL A 156 11.81 -17.38 -5.32
CA VAL A 156 13.18 -17.10 -4.90
C VAL A 156 14.10 -16.97 -6.11
N ASP A 157 14.75 -15.81 -6.22
CA ASP A 157 15.89 -15.59 -7.10
C ASP A 157 17.18 -15.70 -6.28
N GLN A 158 18.24 -16.25 -6.87
CA GLN A 158 19.51 -16.48 -6.19
C GLN A 158 20.65 -15.74 -6.91
N ALA A 159 21.57 -15.20 -6.12
CA ALA A 159 22.85 -14.70 -6.60
C ALA A 159 23.97 -15.12 -5.65
N GLY A 160 25.08 -15.59 -6.20
CA GLY A 160 26.28 -15.94 -5.43
C GLY A 160 27.14 -14.73 -5.07
N THR A 161 26.99 -13.61 -5.78
CA THR A 161 27.81 -12.41 -5.58
C THR A 161 26.98 -11.14 -5.69
N GLY A 162 27.50 -10.03 -5.16
CA GLY A 162 26.84 -8.74 -5.28
C GLY A 162 26.67 -8.26 -6.72
N THR A 163 27.66 -8.51 -7.59
CA THR A 163 27.59 -8.17 -9.02
C THR A 163 26.47 -8.91 -9.73
N GLU A 164 26.34 -10.21 -9.47
CA GLU A 164 25.27 -11.04 -10.02
C GLU A 164 23.90 -10.52 -9.56
N ALA A 165 23.78 -10.18 -8.27
CA ALA A 165 22.56 -9.59 -7.72
C ALA A 165 22.18 -8.27 -8.42
N VAL A 166 23.13 -7.36 -8.63
CA VAL A 166 22.89 -6.08 -9.32
C VAL A 166 22.44 -6.28 -10.77
N HIS A 167 22.97 -7.30 -11.46
CA HIS A 167 22.55 -7.64 -12.82
C HIS A 167 21.11 -8.19 -12.86
N PHE A 168 20.73 -9.00 -11.87
CA PHE A 168 19.35 -9.45 -11.72
C PHE A 168 18.39 -8.30 -11.41
N LEU A 169 18.78 -7.40 -10.50
CA LEU A 169 17.99 -6.23 -10.09
C LEU A 169 17.70 -5.25 -11.25
N ALA A 170 18.52 -5.29 -12.32
CA ALA A 170 18.26 -4.50 -13.53
C ALA A 170 17.12 -5.06 -14.40
N ARG A 171 16.73 -6.33 -14.20
CA ARG A 171 15.73 -7.03 -15.01
C ARG A 171 14.43 -7.29 -14.25
N HIS A 172 14.54 -7.58 -12.96
CA HIS A 172 13.40 -7.92 -12.11
C HIS A 172 13.56 -7.27 -10.74
N LYS A 173 12.48 -6.64 -10.27
CA LYS A 173 12.40 -6.04 -8.94
C LYS A 173 11.88 -7.07 -7.92
N PRO A 174 12.67 -7.49 -6.93
CA PRO A 174 12.18 -8.33 -5.84
C PRO A 174 11.36 -7.49 -4.84
N ASP A 175 10.47 -8.16 -4.10
CA ASP A 175 9.73 -7.59 -2.97
C ASP A 175 10.60 -7.49 -1.70
N LEU A 176 11.65 -8.30 -1.57
CA LEU A 176 12.63 -8.24 -0.46
C LEU A 176 13.99 -8.78 -0.91
N LEU A 177 15.07 -8.19 -0.38
CA LEU A 177 16.45 -8.67 -0.56
C LEU A 177 16.98 -9.27 0.75
N ILE A 178 17.51 -10.48 0.69
CA ILE A 178 18.33 -11.09 1.74
C ILE A 178 19.79 -11.08 1.27
N THR A 179 20.70 -10.52 2.06
CA THR A 179 22.13 -10.47 1.70
C THR A 179 23.03 -10.75 2.88
N ASP A 180 24.15 -11.42 2.66
CA ASP A 180 25.23 -11.48 3.65
C ASP A 180 25.85 -10.09 3.90
N VAL A 181 26.31 -9.83 5.14
CA VAL A 181 26.96 -8.58 5.56
C VAL A 181 28.19 -8.23 4.73
N HIS A 182 28.95 -9.23 4.27
CA HIS A 182 30.11 -9.04 3.42
C HIS A 182 29.71 -8.63 2.00
N ALA A 183 28.75 -9.35 1.40
CA ALA A 183 28.21 -8.99 0.09
C ALA A 183 27.48 -7.64 0.10
N ALA A 184 26.91 -7.25 1.25
CA ALA A 184 26.25 -5.97 1.47
C ALA A 184 27.22 -4.79 1.70
N MET A 185 28.52 -5.03 1.88
CA MET A 185 29.51 -3.97 2.14
C MET A 185 30.76 -4.07 1.26
N ALA A 186 30.86 -5.05 0.38
CA ALA A 186 32.04 -5.23 -0.47
C ALA A 186 32.28 -3.98 -1.34
N ASP A 187 33.49 -3.42 -1.23
CA ASP A 187 33.90 -2.22 -1.98
C ASP A 187 33.71 -2.43 -3.48
N GLY A 188 32.99 -1.50 -4.13
CA GLY A 188 32.74 -1.49 -5.58
C GLY A 188 31.61 -2.40 -6.08
N THR A 189 31.08 -3.31 -5.25
CA THR A 189 30.01 -4.27 -5.60
C THR A 189 28.94 -4.38 -4.51
N ASN A 190 28.75 -3.30 -3.76
CA ASN A 190 27.78 -3.22 -2.68
C ASN A 190 26.35 -3.23 -3.23
N VAL A 191 25.63 -4.35 -3.03
CA VAL A 191 24.22 -4.51 -3.45
C VAL A 191 23.32 -3.50 -2.76
N TYR A 192 23.59 -3.19 -1.49
CA TYR A 192 22.81 -2.25 -0.70
C TYR A 192 22.90 -0.84 -1.29
N GLU A 193 24.11 -0.34 -1.58
CA GLU A 193 24.29 0.97 -2.21
C GLU A 193 23.70 1.01 -3.62
N ALA A 194 23.89 -0.05 -4.42
CA ALA A 194 23.32 -0.15 -5.76
C ALA A 194 21.78 -0.03 -5.76
N ILE A 195 21.11 -0.55 -4.73
CA ILE A 195 19.67 -0.42 -4.53
C ILE A 195 19.31 1.01 -4.10
N ARG A 196 20.01 1.58 -3.11
CA ARG A 196 19.65 2.89 -2.55
C ARG A 196 19.90 4.05 -3.51
N HIS A 197 20.84 3.93 -4.45
CA HIS A 197 21.09 4.95 -5.48
C HIS A 197 20.09 4.93 -6.65
N ARG A 198 19.25 3.90 -6.78
CA ARG A 198 18.27 3.78 -7.87
C ARG A 198 16.87 4.09 -7.34
N PRO A 199 16.19 5.16 -7.79
CA PRO A 199 14.87 5.54 -7.27
C PRO A 199 13.84 4.41 -7.31
N GLU A 200 13.89 3.57 -8.34
CA GLU A 200 12.96 2.45 -8.54
C GLU A 200 13.18 1.28 -7.56
N LEU A 201 14.39 1.16 -6.99
CA LEU A 201 14.77 0.07 -6.09
C LEU A 201 14.90 0.54 -4.63
N ARG A 202 15.02 1.84 -4.39
CA ARG A 202 15.35 2.41 -3.08
C ARG A 202 14.38 1.99 -1.96
N ASP A 203 13.15 1.63 -2.29
CA ASP A 203 12.13 1.27 -1.30
C ASP A 203 12.16 -0.22 -0.92
N ILE A 204 12.94 -1.05 -1.63
CA ILE A 204 13.00 -2.49 -1.36
C ILE A 204 13.55 -2.73 0.06
N PRO A 205 12.86 -3.52 0.89
CA PRO A 205 13.36 -3.89 2.21
C PRO A 205 14.56 -4.83 2.10
N VAL A 206 15.57 -4.60 2.93
CA VAL A 206 16.82 -5.39 2.93
C VAL A 206 17.00 -6.06 4.29
N LEU A 207 17.07 -7.39 4.28
CA LEU A 207 17.39 -8.25 5.42
C LEU A 207 18.85 -8.68 5.33
N VAL A 208 19.64 -8.34 6.35
CA VAL A 208 21.07 -8.65 6.34
C VAL A 208 21.39 -9.85 7.22
N MET A 209 22.13 -10.81 6.68
CA MET A 209 22.62 -11.97 7.40
C MET A 209 24.06 -11.75 7.83
N SER A 210 24.42 -12.10 9.05
CA SER A 210 25.73 -11.77 9.61
C SER A 210 26.17 -12.76 10.67
N THR A 211 27.46 -12.84 10.98
CA THR A 211 27.95 -13.54 12.16
C THR A 211 27.92 -12.63 13.40
N GLU A 212 27.98 -13.19 14.61
CA GLU A 212 28.09 -12.38 15.85
C GLU A 212 29.36 -11.52 15.89
N SER A 213 30.45 -11.98 15.27
CA SER A 213 31.72 -11.25 15.18
C SER A 213 31.62 -9.94 14.38
N ASP A 214 30.59 -9.76 13.57
CA ASP A 214 30.41 -8.60 12.68
C ASP A 214 29.59 -7.45 13.33
N ARG A 215 29.48 -7.38 14.66
CA ARG A 215 28.69 -6.35 15.39
C ARG A 215 28.96 -4.89 14.99
N ARG A 216 30.16 -4.56 14.49
CA ARG A 216 30.45 -3.21 13.99
C ARG A 216 29.78 -2.96 12.63
N ARG A 217 29.94 -3.90 11.69
CA ARG A 217 29.34 -3.85 10.35
C ARG A 217 27.82 -3.90 10.41
N MET A 218 27.27 -4.72 11.30
CA MET A 218 25.83 -4.79 11.53
C MET A 218 25.23 -3.43 11.90
N ARG A 219 25.87 -2.72 12.84
CA ARG A 219 25.42 -1.38 13.25
C ARG A 219 25.49 -0.37 12.10
N GLU A 220 26.53 -0.45 11.29
CA GLU A 220 26.71 0.45 10.15
C GLU A 220 25.61 0.25 9.09
N ILE A 221 25.30 -1.00 8.74
CA ILE A 221 24.24 -1.33 7.79
C ILE A 221 22.85 -0.90 8.28
N ILE A 222 22.57 -1.09 9.57
CA ILE A 222 21.30 -0.63 10.17
C ILE A 222 21.20 0.90 10.09
N GLN A 223 22.28 1.62 10.43
CA GLN A 223 22.34 3.08 10.31
C GLN A 223 22.17 3.58 8.88
N ARG A 224 22.60 2.79 7.90
CA ARG A 224 22.39 3.09 6.47
C ARG A 224 20.95 2.81 6.00
N GLY A 225 20.13 2.16 6.82
CA GLY A 225 18.69 1.94 6.59
C GLY A 225 18.34 0.52 6.15
N ALA A 226 19.09 -0.51 6.56
CA ALA A 226 18.63 -1.88 6.40
C ALA A 226 17.37 -2.13 7.22
N SER A 227 16.47 -2.96 6.71
CA SER A 227 15.15 -3.17 7.29
C SER A 227 15.19 -4.16 8.46
N GLY A 228 16.16 -5.08 8.47
CA GLY A 228 16.35 -6.01 9.59
C GLY A 228 17.64 -6.82 9.46
N CYS A 229 17.91 -7.64 10.47
CA CYS A 229 19.08 -8.52 10.48
C CYS A 229 18.79 -9.91 11.08
N VAL A 230 19.53 -10.92 10.61
CA VAL A 230 19.53 -12.29 11.14
C VAL A 230 20.97 -12.74 11.41
N ILE A 231 21.19 -13.34 12.58
CA ILE A 231 22.51 -13.83 13.02
C ILE A 231 22.69 -15.29 12.58
N LYS A 232 23.85 -15.61 12.01
CA LYS A 232 24.29 -16.96 11.65
C LYS A 232 24.99 -17.63 12.86
N PRO A 233 24.73 -18.92 13.14
CA PRO A 233 23.77 -19.80 12.47
C PRO A 233 22.32 -19.43 12.85
N PHE A 234 21.40 -19.55 11.89
CA PHE A 234 19.99 -19.25 12.11
C PHE A 234 19.13 -20.49 11.89
N ASN A 235 17.97 -20.50 12.55
CA ASN A 235 16.88 -21.37 12.19
C ASN A 235 16.19 -20.84 10.91
N ILE A 236 15.90 -21.73 9.95
CA ILE A 236 15.19 -21.37 8.72
C ILE A 236 13.76 -20.88 8.99
N GLU A 237 13.08 -21.41 10.00
CA GLU A 237 11.76 -20.95 10.43
C GLU A 237 11.82 -19.49 10.89
N HIS A 238 12.83 -19.15 11.71
CA HIS A 238 13.03 -17.78 12.19
C HIS A 238 13.36 -16.80 11.05
N LEU A 239 14.10 -17.25 10.03
CA LEU A 239 14.35 -16.46 8.82
C LEU A 239 13.06 -16.17 8.06
N VAL A 240 12.22 -17.19 7.84
CA VAL A 240 10.93 -17.04 7.15
C VAL A 240 10.04 -16.05 7.89
N ILE A 241 9.92 -16.17 9.21
CA ILE A 241 9.14 -15.24 10.05
C ILE A 241 9.67 -13.81 9.93
N SER A 242 11.00 -13.64 9.94
CA SER A 242 11.63 -12.33 9.78
C SER A 242 11.30 -11.69 8.43
N VAL A 243 11.33 -12.49 7.36
CA VAL A 243 10.97 -12.07 6.00
C VAL A 243 9.50 -11.66 5.92
N GLU A 244 8.60 -12.49 6.43
CA GLU A 244 7.15 -12.21 6.45
C GLU A 244 6.88 -10.90 7.17
N LYS A 245 7.44 -10.74 8.38
CA LYS A 245 7.30 -9.52 9.18
C LYS A 245 7.76 -8.27 8.40
N LEU A 246 8.93 -8.33 7.79
CA LEU A 246 9.48 -7.19 7.03
C LEU A 246 8.64 -6.82 5.82
N LEU A 247 8.15 -7.82 5.06
CA LEU A 247 7.26 -7.58 3.93
C LEU A 247 5.95 -6.92 4.39
N CYS A 248 5.41 -7.35 5.52
CA CYS A 248 4.18 -6.78 6.06
C CYS A 248 4.36 -5.34 6.54
N ASP A 249 5.44 -5.07 7.29
CA ASP A 249 5.74 -3.72 7.78
C ASP A 249 6.01 -2.78 6.61
N HIS A 250 6.73 -3.24 5.58
CA HIS A 250 6.94 -2.48 4.36
C HIS A 250 5.62 -2.16 3.64
N PHE A 251 4.74 -3.15 3.51
CA PHE A 251 3.43 -2.96 2.89
C PHE A 251 2.57 -1.93 3.63
N ARG A 252 2.57 -1.94 4.97
CA ARG A 252 1.87 -0.94 5.79
C ARG A 252 2.38 0.47 5.57
N ILE A 253 3.70 0.64 5.47
CA ILE A 253 4.32 1.93 5.19
C ILE A 253 3.83 2.46 3.84
N LEU A 254 3.87 1.63 2.79
CA LEU A 254 3.40 2.00 1.45
C LEU A 254 1.91 2.35 1.42
N LEU A 255 1.08 1.60 2.14
CA LEU A 255 -0.35 1.91 2.26
C LEU A 255 -0.59 3.24 2.98
N GLY A 256 0.13 3.50 4.07
CA GLY A 256 0.03 4.76 4.81
C GLY A 256 0.42 5.97 3.96
N GLU A 257 1.50 5.86 3.17
CA GLU A 257 1.90 6.91 2.22
C GLU A 257 0.85 7.15 1.15
N LYS A 258 0.30 6.08 0.55
CA LYS A 258 -0.76 6.19 -0.45
C LYS A 258 -2.01 6.87 0.11
N GLN A 259 -2.43 6.50 1.32
CA GLN A 259 -3.56 7.13 1.98
C GLN A 259 -3.29 8.61 2.27
N ARG A 260 -2.08 8.95 2.73
CA ARG A 260 -1.68 10.33 2.97
C ARG A 260 -1.72 11.17 1.70
N LEU A 261 -1.16 10.67 0.60
CA LEU A 261 -1.19 11.33 -0.71
C LEU A 261 -2.63 11.53 -1.21
N THR A 262 -3.49 10.52 -1.01
CA THR A 262 -4.91 10.60 -1.38
C THR A 262 -5.61 11.67 -0.55
N HIS A 263 -5.36 11.72 0.76
CA HIS A 263 -5.94 12.72 1.66
C HIS A 263 -5.46 14.14 1.33
N GLU A 264 -4.17 14.34 1.09
CA GLU A 264 -3.60 15.62 0.66
C GLU A 264 -4.27 16.10 -0.65
N ARG A 265 -4.43 15.21 -1.63
CA ARG A 265 -5.14 15.50 -2.88
C ARG A 265 -6.59 15.90 -2.62
N ASP A 266 -7.32 15.16 -1.80
CA ASP A 266 -8.74 15.42 -1.52
C ASP A 266 -8.93 16.77 -0.80
N MET A 267 -8.02 17.12 0.13
CA MET A 267 -8.03 18.41 0.83
C MET A 267 -7.73 19.59 -0.11
N LEU A 268 -6.81 19.41 -1.07
CA LEU A 268 -6.55 20.41 -2.11
C LEU A 268 -7.80 20.64 -2.97
N LEU A 269 -8.46 19.56 -3.43
CA LEU A 269 -9.70 19.65 -4.21
C LEU A 269 -10.84 20.29 -3.41
N ALA A 270 -10.97 19.97 -2.13
CA ALA A 270 -11.98 20.59 -1.26
C ALA A 270 -11.75 22.10 -1.09
N SER A 271 -10.48 22.52 -0.95
CA SER A 271 -10.11 23.93 -0.85
C SER A 271 -10.40 24.68 -2.15
N ILE A 272 -10.07 24.09 -3.30
CA ILE A 272 -10.43 24.63 -4.62
C ILE A 272 -11.95 24.78 -4.76
N SER A 273 -12.70 23.73 -4.40
CA SER A 273 -14.17 23.74 -4.47
C SER A 273 -14.79 24.81 -3.55
N SER A 274 -14.18 25.08 -2.40
CA SER A 274 -14.60 26.16 -1.51
C SER A 274 -14.33 27.55 -2.10
N LEU A 275 -13.22 27.74 -2.82
CA LEU A 275 -12.93 29.00 -3.51
C LEU A 275 -13.90 29.25 -4.67
N ILE A 276 -14.23 28.20 -5.43
CA ILE A 276 -15.25 28.26 -6.49
C ILE A 276 -16.60 28.64 -5.87
N GLN A 277 -17.03 27.98 -4.80
CA GLN A 277 -18.29 28.32 -4.13
C GLN A 277 -18.31 29.75 -3.59
N ALA A 278 -17.19 30.26 -3.07
CA ALA A 278 -17.09 31.65 -2.62
C ALA A 278 -17.18 32.64 -3.80
N LEU A 279 -16.61 32.30 -4.96
CA LEU A 279 -16.75 33.06 -6.20
C LEU A 279 -18.21 33.05 -6.69
N GLU A 280 -18.85 31.88 -6.77
CA GLU A 280 -20.25 31.75 -7.16
C GLU A 280 -21.21 32.41 -6.16
N ALA A 281 -20.83 32.53 -4.88
CA ALA A 281 -21.61 33.29 -3.91
C ALA A 281 -21.59 34.81 -4.16
N ARG A 282 -20.52 35.34 -4.79
CA ARG A 282 -20.47 36.75 -5.24
C ARG A 282 -21.36 36.98 -6.45
N ASP A 283 -21.52 35.99 -7.32
CA ASP A 283 -22.30 36.07 -8.55
C ASP A 283 -23.58 35.20 -8.47
N HIS A 284 -24.69 35.82 -8.08
CA HIS A 284 -26.00 35.17 -7.91
C HIS A 284 -26.48 34.33 -9.12
N TYR A 285 -25.94 34.57 -10.32
CA TYR A 285 -26.32 33.84 -11.53
C TYR A 285 -25.58 32.50 -11.71
N THR A 286 -24.44 32.30 -11.05
CA THR A 286 -23.52 31.18 -11.33
C THR A 286 -23.56 30.03 -10.33
N ARG A 287 -24.40 30.09 -9.29
CA ARG A 287 -24.48 29.03 -8.27
C ARG A 287 -24.81 27.66 -8.91
N GLY A 288 -23.85 26.73 -8.88
CA GLY A 288 -23.97 25.40 -9.47
C GLY A 288 -23.80 25.35 -11.00
N HIS A 289 -23.41 26.46 -11.64
CA HIS A 289 -23.11 26.51 -13.07
C HIS A 289 -21.88 25.68 -13.40
N SER A 290 -20.80 25.88 -12.64
CA SER A 290 -19.52 25.20 -12.85
C SER A 290 -19.67 23.69 -12.71
N GLU A 291 -20.45 23.23 -11.73
CA GLU A 291 -20.81 21.82 -11.55
C GLU A 291 -21.60 21.24 -12.73
N CYS A 292 -22.54 22.01 -13.29
CA CYS A 292 -23.35 21.57 -14.43
C CYS A 292 -22.51 21.44 -15.70
N VAL A 293 -21.68 22.45 -16.00
CA VAL A 293 -20.74 22.41 -17.12
C VAL A 293 -19.81 21.21 -16.98
N ALA A 294 -19.22 21.01 -15.80
CA ALA A 294 -18.35 19.86 -15.54
C ALA A 294 -19.05 18.51 -15.74
N ALA A 295 -20.28 18.36 -15.26
CA ALA A 295 -21.05 17.13 -15.46
C ALA A 295 -21.28 16.82 -16.95
N ILE A 296 -21.60 17.85 -17.75
CA ILE A 296 -21.81 17.71 -19.20
C ILE A 296 -20.48 17.41 -19.91
N SER A 297 -19.42 18.16 -19.62
CA SER A 297 -18.09 17.97 -20.19
C SER A 297 -17.54 16.57 -19.90
N VAL A 298 -17.73 16.05 -18.69
CA VAL A 298 -17.36 14.68 -18.31
C VAL A 298 -18.15 13.64 -19.11
N ALA A 299 -19.47 13.84 -19.28
CA ALA A 299 -20.29 12.93 -20.07
C ALA A 299 -19.84 12.90 -21.54
N MET A 300 -19.55 14.07 -22.12
CA MET A 300 -19.02 14.19 -23.48
C MET A 300 -17.67 13.51 -23.62
N ALA A 301 -16.73 13.77 -22.70
CA ALA A 301 -15.40 13.17 -22.73
C ALA A 301 -15.43 11.64 -22.68
N LYS A 302 -16.33 11.06 -21.87
CA LYS A 302 -16.53 9.60 -21.81
C LYS A 302 -17.04 9.02 -23.13
N VAL A 303 -17.99 9.70 -23.79
CA VAL A 303 -18.51 9.27 -25.10
C VAL A 303 -17.44 9.39 -26.19
N MET A 304 -16.58 10.40 -26.10
CA MET A 304 -15.44 10.60 -27.02
C MET A 304 -14.29 9.61 -26.81
N GLY A 305 -14.34 8.77 -25.78
CA GLY A 305 -13.35 7.71 -25.53
C GLY A 305 -12.10 8.18 -24.78
N TYR A 306 -12.14 9.31 -24.08
CA TYR A 306 -11.04 9.74 -23.22
C TYR A 306 -10.81 8.74 -22.07
N ASN A 307 -9.54 8.55 -21.69
CA ASN A 307 -9.18 7.68 -20.57
C ASN A 307 -9.62 8.30 -19.23
N HIS A 308 -9.58 7.49 -18.17
CA HIS A 308 -10.04 7.93 -16.84
C HIS A 308 -9.26 9.14 -16.29
N GLU A 309 -7.97 9.25 -16.58
CA GLU A 309 -7.12 10.34 -16.11
C GLU A 309 -7.49 11.67 -16.79
N ASP A 310 -7.64 11.66 -18.12
CA ASP A 310 -8.05 12.83 -18.90
C ASP A 310 -9.46 13.28 -18.51
N VAL A 311 -10.39 12.35 -18.26
CA VAL A 311 -11.74 12.68 -17.80
C VAL A 311 -11.71 13.41 -16.45
N GLN A 312 -10.82 13.04 -15.53
CA GLN A 312 -10.64 13.76 -14.26
C GLN A 312 -10.06 15.16 -14.46
N LYS A 313 -9.11 15.32 -15.40
CA LYS A 313 -8.55 16.63 -15.74
C LYS A 313 -9.59 17.54 -16.40
N ILE A 314 -10.46 17.00 -17.25
CA ILE A 314 -11.58 17.72 -17.86
C ILE A 314 -12.60 18.16 -16.80
N ASP A 315 -12.97 17.30 -15.84
CA ASP A 315 -13.85 17.68 -14.72
C ASP A 315 -13.29 18.89 -13.95
N LEU A 316 -12.01 18.83 -13.60
CA LEU A 316 -11.35 19.91 -12.87
C LEU A 316 -11.23 21.19 -13.69
N CYS A 317 -10.88 21.07 -14.97
CA CYS A 317 -10.80 22.18 -15.92
C CYS A 317 -12.16 22.88 -16.07
N ALA A 318 -13.24 22.10 -16.20
CA ALA A 318 -14.60 22.62 -16.33
C ALA A 318 -15.08 23.29 -15.03
N LYS A 319 -14.73 22.77 -13.85
CA LYS A 319 -15.06 23.44 -12.57
C LYS A 319 -14.33 24.77 -12.39
N LEU A 320 -13.12 24.88 -12.96
CA LEU A 320 -12.25 26.03 -12.80
C LEU A 320 -12.30 27.04 -13.95
N HIS A 321 -13.05 26.78 -15.02
CA HIS A 321 -13.01 27.59 -16.25
C HIS A 321 -13.23 29.09 -15.98
N ASP A 322 -14.11 29.41 -15.03
CA ASP A 322 -14.53 30.76 -14.69
C ASP A 322 -13.77 31.38 -13.49
N ILE A 323 -12.75 30.71 -12.94
CA ILE A 323 -12.06 31.15 -11.70
C ILE A 323 -11.48 32.56 -11.81
N GLY A 324 -11.12 33.00 -13.03
CA GLY A 324 -10.60 34.33 -13.29
C GLY A 324 -11.58 35.48 -13.05
N LYS A 325 -12.89 35.19 -12.90
CA LYS A 325 -13.90 36.19 -12.50
C LYS A 325 -13.58 36.83 -11.15
N ILE A 326 -12.78 36.18 -10.30
CA ILE A 326 -12.25 36.78 -9.05
C ILE A 326 -11.57 38.13 -9.30
N GLY A 327 -10.86 38.26 -10.43
CA GLY A 327 -10.11 39.46 -10.80
C GLY A 327 -10.91 40.51 -11.57
N ILE A 328 -12.24 40.38 -11.63
CA ILE A 328 -13.15 41.34 -12.27
C ILE A 328 -13.85 42.20 -11.19
N SER A 329 -14.03 43.49 -11.46
CA SER A 329 -14.67 44.43 -10.53
C SER A 329 -16.16 44.12 -10.35
N ASP A 330 -16.65 44.16 -9.10
CA ASP A 330 -18.07 43.95 -8.77
C ASP A 330 -19.01 44.93 -9.47
N LEU A 331 -18.55 46.17 -9.73
CA LEU A 331 -19.34 47.18 -10.44
C LEU A 331 -19.66 46.76 -11.89
N ILE A 332 -18.79 45.93 -12.48
CA ILE A 332 -18.95 45.40 -13.84
C ILE A 332 -19.68 44.05 -13.76
N LEU A 333 -19.24 43.15 -12.88
CA LEU A 333 -19.77 41.78 -12.78
C LEU A 333 -21.25 41.77 -12.33
N LEU A 334 -21.64 42.66 -11.41
CA LEU A 334 -22.99 42.71 -10.82
C LEU A 334 -23.85 43.85 -11.39
N LYS A 335 -23.45 44.46 -12.51
CA LYS A 335 -24.14 45.61 -13.08
C LYS A 335 -25.59 45.26 -13.47
N PRO A 336 -26.61 45.98 -12.95
CA PRO A 336 -27.98 45.80 -13.42
C PRO A 336 -28.15 46.44 -14.80
N GLY A 337 -28.13 45.64 -15.87
CA GLY A 337 -28.37 46.07 -17.24
C GLY A 337 -27.31 45.58 -18.23
N ARG A 338 -27.34 46.11 -19.47
CA ARG A 338 -26.34 45.76 -20.48
C ARG A 338 -24.99 46.42 -20.18
N LEU A 339 -23.92 45.64 -20.36
CA LEU A 339 -22.55 46.13 -20.29
C LEU A 339 -22.23 47.00 -21.50
N THR A 340 -21.41 48.02 -21.30
CA THR A 340 -20.79 48.76 -22.40
C THR A 340 -19.72 47.89 -23.07
N PRO A 341 -19.31 48.20 -24.32
CA PRO A 341 -18.23 47.47 -24.98
C PRO A 341 -16.93 47.43 -24.16
N GLU A 342 -16.61 48.52 -23.45
CA GLU A 342 -15.44 48.63 -22.58
C GLU A 342 -15.56 47.74 -21.34
N GLU A 343 -16.75 47.71 -20.70
CA GLU A 343 -17.04 46.83 -19.57
C GLU A 343 -17.02 45.35 -19.97
N PHE A 344 -17.55 45.03 -21.15
CA PHE A 344 -17.51 43.67 -21.69
C PHE A 344 -16.08 43.21 -21.98
N ALA A 345 -15.24 44.09 -22.56
CA ALA A 345 -13.82 43.81 -22.77
C ALA A 345 -13.09 43.47 -21.46
N ARG A 346 -13.48 44.09 -20.33
CA ARG A 346 -12.95 43.72 -19.01
C ARG A 346 -13.37 42.33 -18.57
N ILE A 347 -14.61 41.90 -18.84
CA ILE A 347 -15.04 40.53 -18.54
C ILE A 347 -14.23 39.53 -19.37
N GLN A 348 -13.94 39.82 -20.64
CA GLN A 348 -13.16 38.93 -21.51
C GLN A 348 -11.72 38.67 -21.03
N GLU A 349 -11.23 39.41 -20.04
CA GLU A 349 -9.93 39.15 -19.41
C GLU A 349 -9.92 37.91 -18.48
N HIS A 350 -11.09 37.39 -18.08
CA HIS A 350 -11.16 36.33 -17.06
C HIS A 350 -10.49 34.99 -17.46
N PRO A 351 -10.46 34.53 -18.73
CA PRO A 351 -9.75 33.29 -19.06
C PRO A 351 -8.24 33.42 -18.82
N ALA A 352 -7.67 34.57 -19.21
CA ALA A 352 -6.26 34.88 -18.98
C ALA A 352 -5.96 35.02 -17.48
N LYS A 353 -6.78 35.74 -16.73
CA LYS A 353 -6.64 35.84 -15.27
C LYS A 353 -6.80 34.48 -14.58
N GLY A 354 -7.67 33.61 -15.08
CA GLY A 354 -7.85 32.25 -14.59
C GLY A 354 -6.59 31.42 -14.78
N ALA A 355 -5.99 31.48 -15.98
CA ALA A 355 -4.69 30.87 -16.25
C ALA A 355 -3.59 31.41 -15.34
N ASP A 356 -3.52 32.73 -15.12
CA ASP A 356 -2.55 33.37 -14.23
C ASP A 356 -2.70 32.91 -12.77
N ILE A 357 -3.95 32.79 -12.27
CA ILE A 357 -4.25 32.29 -10.92
C ILE A 357 -3.78 30.85 -10.74
N LEU A 358 -3.93 30.01 -11.77
CA LEU A 358 -3.58 28.59 -11.72
C LEU A 358 -2.09 28.33 -11.99
N SER A 359 -1.41 29.23 -12.71
CA SER A 359 -0.01 29.08 -13.13
C SER A 359 1.01 28.75 -12.02
N PRO A 360 0.86 29.22 -10.76
CA PRO A 360 1.82 28.89 -9.69
C PRO A 360 1.64 27.47 -9.12
N ILE A 361 0.59 26.74 -9.52
CA ILE A 361 0.25 25.41 -8.98
C ILE A 361 0.70 24.33 -9.99
N PRO A 362 1.80 23.59 -9.74
CA PRO A 362 2.35 22.66 -10.74
C PRO A 362 1.36 21.56 -11.16
N SER A 363 0.50 21.10 -10.24
CA SER A 363 -0.52 20.09 -10.52
C SER A 363 -1.66 20.57 -11.44
N MET A 364 -1.75 21.88 -11.72
CA MET A 364 -2.75 22.47 -12.61
C MET A 364 -2.21 22.72 -14.01
N ALA A 365 -0.92 22.52 -14.26
CA ALA A 365 -0.26 22.90 -15.52
C ALA A 365 -0.97 22.33 -16.77
N GLU A 366 -1.46 21.09 -16.68
CA GLU A 366 -2.13 20.41 -17.80
C GLU A 366 -3.53 20.96 -18.10
N ILE A 367 -4.25 21.52 -17.12
CA ILE A 367 -5.60 22.05 -17.32
C ILE A 367 -5.61 23.52 -17.76
N ILE A 368 -4.51 24.26 -17.55
CA ILE A 368 -4.40 25.68 -17.86
C ILE A 368 -4.79 26.01 -19.32
N PRO A 369 -4.34 25.26 -20.35
CA PRO A 369 -4.76 25.54 -21.73
C PRO A 369 -6.27 25.44 -21.91
N GLY A 370 -6.93 24.48 -21.23
CA GLY A 370 -8.38 24.33 -21.26
C GLY A 370 -9.09 25.54 -20.63
N VAL A 371 -8.61 26.01 -19.48
CA VAL A 371 -9.14 27.20 -18.80
C VAL A 371 -8.87 28.48 -19.59
N LEU A 372 -7.73 28.62 -20.25
CA LEU A 372 -7.41 29.81 -21.03
C LEU A 372 -8.28 29.94 -22.28
N GLN A 373 -8.63 28.83 -22.90
CA GLN A 373 -9.20 28.78 -24.25
C GLN A 373 -10.70 28.44 -24.28
N HIS A 374 -11.39 28.32 -23.13
CA HIS A 374 -12.80 27.90 -23.07
C HIS A 374 -13.80 28.86 -23.75
N HIS A 375 -13.35 30.06 -24.13
CA HIS A 375 -14.15 31.02 -24.92
C HIS A 375 -13.66 31.15 -26.37
N GLU A 376 -12.68 30.35 -26.78
CA GLU A 376 -12.30 30.22 -28.17
C GLU A 376 -13.41 29.56 -28.98
N LYS A 377 -13.52 29.92 -30.25
CA LYS A 377 -14.59 29.43 -31.13
C LYS A 377 -13.97 28.79 -32.35
N MET A 378 -14.60 27.73 -32.84
CA MET A 378 -14.13 27.00 -34.01
C MET A 378 -13.97 27.88 -35.26
N ASP A 379 -14.69 29.00 -35.34
CA ASP A 379 -14.65 29.98 -36.44
C ASP A 379 -13.59 31.09 -36.26
N GLY A 380 -12.82 31.09 -35.18
CA GLY A 380 -11.78 32.09 -34.89
C GLY A 380 -12.31 33.41 -34.31
N THR A 381 -13.62 33.53 -34.04
CA THR A 381 -14.22 34.75 -33.45
C THR A 381 -14.19 34.78 -31.91
N GLY A 382 -13.49 33.82 -31.31
CA GLY A 382 -13.34 33.66 -29.86
C GLY A 382 -12.25 34.54 -29.25
N TYR A 383 -12.01 34.36 -27.95
CA TYR A 383 -11.01 35.08 -27.15
C TYR A 383 -10.42 34.13 -26.09
N PRO A 384 -9.23 34.42 -25.52
CA PRO A 384 -8.40 35.63 -25.67
C PRO A 384 -7.36 35.61 -26.81
N LEU A 385 -7.09 34.46 -27.41
CA LEU A 385 -6.04 34.26 -28.41
C LEU A 385 -6.57 34.32 -29.86
N GLY A 386 -7.87 34.10 -30.08
CA GLY A 386 -8.48 34.12 -31.42
C GLY A 386 -8.12 32.88 -32.23
N LEU A 387 -8.02 31.73 -31.57
CA LEU A 387 -7.65 30.45 -32.17
C LEU A 387 -8.82 29.85 -32.93
N SER A 388 -8.53 29.01 -33.93
CA SER A 388 -9.56 28.39 -34.77
C SER A 388 -9.34 26.89 -34.96
N GLY A 389 -10.44 26.16 -35.19
CA GLY A 389 -10.38 24.73 -35.54
C GLY A 389 -9.60 23.87 -34.53
N GLU A 390 -8.55 23.21 -35.01
CA GLU A 390 -7.71 22.29 -34.24
C GLU A 390 -6.63 22.98 -33.40
N GLU A 391 -6.46 24.30 -33.55
CA GLU A 391 -5.53 25.07 -32.72
C GLU A 391 -6.06 25.23 -31.28
N ILE A 392 -7.36 25.03 -31.08
CA ILE A 392 -8.02 25.08 -29.76
C ILE A 392 -7.79 23.76 -29.04
N HIS A 393 -7.34 23.87 -27.78
CA HIS A 393 -7.08 22.73 -26.91
C HIS A 393 -8.31 21.81 -26.86
N PRO A 394 -8.14 20.47 -26.98
CA PRO A 394 -9.26 19.53 -27.01
C PRO A 394 -10.23 19.69 -25.83
N TRP A 395 -9.72 19.95 -24.63
CA TRP A 395 -10.57 20.15 -23.45
C TRP A 395 -11.34 21.47 -23.48
N ALA A 396 -10.77 22.54 -24.05
CA ALA A 396 -11.46 23.81 -24.23
C ALA A 396 -12.57 23.76 -25.28
N ARG A 397 -12.58 22.75 -26.17
CA ARG A 397 -13.68 22.53 -27.12
C ARG A 397 -14.85 21.76 -26.49
N ILE A 398 -14.61 21.10 -25.35
CA ILE A 398 -15.60 20.30 -24.62
C ILE A 398 -16.29 21.15 -23.53
N ILE A 399 -15.55 22.11 -22.97
CA ILE A 399 -16.01 23.10 -21.99
C ILE A 399 -16.59 24.27 -22.76
#